data_AF-A0A949KGF9-F1
#
_entry.id   AF-A0A949KGF9-F1
#
_cell.length_a   1.000
_cell.length_b   1.000
_cell.length_c   1.000
_cell.angle_alpha   90.00
_cell.angle_beta   90.00
_cell.angle_gamma   90.00
#
_symmetry.space_group_name_H-M   'P 1'
#
loop_
_entity.id
_entity.type
_entity.pdbx_description
1 polymer ?
#
loop_
_entity_poly.entity_id
_entity_poly.type
_entity_poly.pdbx_seq_one_letter_code
_entity_poly.pdbx_strand_id
1 'polypeptide(L)'
;MEQPAIDVAAALKIEEQLFKPNGYRGVESGASYTILPGSVPILVSAPHAVKHIRKGNTEPKEEDEYTGTVARLLHASMGCWAMHATAVDLDPNFYDDCAYKDALRELLKKEPIRLVLDLHGAAEWRAFNIDLGTCRGDSLLDQGEYLEDLILSLQDEGIQSVFVDSVFTAEAQSTVTRFVSEQLGIPAVQLEINRRLRDPEQNPAYFSVLIKGLQSFIRDLD
;
A
#
# COMPACT_ATOMS: atom_id res chain seq x y z
N MET A 1 3.01 2.88 -28.22
CA MET A 1 2.39 4.07 -27.59
C MET A 1 3.32 4.49 -26.48
N GLU A 2 3.79 5.74 -26.47
CA GLU A 2 4.49 6.27 -25.29
C GLU A 2 3.53 6.19 -24.10
N GLN A 3 3.93 5.46 -23.06
CA GLN A 3 3.22 5.52 -21.78
C GLN A 3 3.30 6.97 -21.28
N PRO A 4 2.19 7.56 -20.80
CA PRO A 4 2.22 8.91 -20.27
C PRO A 4 3.29 9.00 -19.17
N ALA A 5 4.10 10.06 -19.21
CA ALA A 5 5.04 10.34 -18.14
C ALA A 5 4.25 10.43 -16.82
N ILE A 6 4.73 9.76 -15.78
CA ILE A 6 4.08 9.79 -14.48
C ILE A 6 4.08 11.23 -13.96
N ASP A 7 2.89 11.71 -13.61
CA ASP A 7 2.68 13.09 -13.22
C ASP A 7 3.16 13.29 -11.78
N VAL A 8 4.47 13.56 -11.65
CA VAL A 8 5.11 13.94 -10.38
C VAL A 8 4.40 15.14 -9.74
N ALA A 9 3.92 16.09 -10.54
CA ALA A 9 3.20 17.24 -10.00
C ALA A 9 1.83 16.83 -9.41
N ALA A 10 1.13 15.88 -10.04
CA ALA A 10 -0.07 15.29 -9.46
C ALA A 10 0.25 14.54 -8.15
N ALA A 11 1.33 13.77 -8.10
CA ALA A 11 1.74 13.06 -6.88
C ALA A 11 1.98 14.03 -5.72
N LEU A 12 2.78 15.08 -5.95
CA LEU A 12 3.06 16.11 -4.94
C LEU A 12 1.80 16.84 -4.49
N LYS A 13 0.89 17.15 -5.43
CA LYS A 13 -0.37 17.80 -5.13
C LYS A 13 -1.29 16.92 -4.29
N ILE A 14 -1.38 15.63 -4.59
CA ILE A 14 -2.16 14.66 -3.80
C ILE A 14 -1.62 14.62 -2.37
N GLU A 15 -0.30 14.49 -2.23
CA GLU A 15 0.36 14.42 -0.92
C GLU A 15 0.07 15.66 -0.07
N GLU A 16 0.28 16.84 -0.66
CA GLU A 16 0.09 18.14 0.01
C GLU A 16 -1.35 18.39 0.43
N GLN A 17 -2.32 17.93 -0.37
CA GLN A 17 -3.73 18.21 -0.13
C GLN A 17 -4.41 17.21 0.80
N LEU A 18 -3.98 15.95 0.80
CA LEU A 18 -4.70 14.88 1.49
C LEU A 18 -3.96 14.33 2.71
N PHE A 19 -2.64 14.20 2.63
CA PHE A 19 -1.86 13.45 3.63
C PHE A 19 -1.04 14.37 4.53
N LYS A 20 -0.20 15.24 3.96
CA LYS A 20 0.64 16.22 4.69
C LYS A 20 -0.10 17.21 5.61
N PRO A 21 -1.38 17.59 5.40
CA PRO A 21 -2.02 18.57 6.26
C PRO A 21 -1.90 18.25 7.75
N ASN A 22 -1.74 19.30 8.55
CA ASN A 22 -1.57 19.21 10.01
C ASN A 22 -0.35 18.37 10.45
N GLY A 23 0.69 18.31 9.61
CA GLY A 23 1.90 17.52 9.88
C GLY A 23 1.62 16.02 9.79
N TYR A 24 1.08 15.60 8.66
CA TYR A 24 0.66 14.22 8.38
C TYR A 24 -0.43 13.66 9.30
N ARG A 25 -1.24 14.54 9.89
CA ARG A 25 -2.47 14.12 10.59
C ARG A 25 -3.67 14.05 9.64
N GLY A 26 -3.46 14.41 8.37
CA GLY A 26 -4.44 14.35 7.30
C GLY A 26 -5.49 15.45 7.39
N VAL A 27 -6.56 15.27 6.63
CA VAL A 27 -7.71 16.16 6.58
C VAL A 27 -8.79 15.64 7.52
N GLU A 28 -8.98 16.29 8.68
CA GLU A 28 -10.01 15.93 9.67
C GLU A 28 -11.42 16.24 9.12
N SER A 29 -11.93 15.38 8.24
CA SER A 29 -13.29 15.48 7.71
C SER A 29 -13.91 14.09 7.49
N GLY A 30 -14.88 13.71 8.34
CA GLY A 30 -15.63 12.47 8.16
C GLY A 30 -14.92 11.25 8.73
N ALA A 31 -14.86 10.16 7.95
CA ALA A 31 -14.23 8.91 8.37
C ALA A 31 -12.69 9.03 8.38
N SER A 32 -12.02 8.21 9.20
CA SER A 32 -10.56 8.13 9.29
C SER A 32 -9.89 7.42 8.10
N TYR A 33 -10.68 7.00 7.12
CA TYR A 33 -10.23 6.35 5.90
C TYR A 33 -11.09 6.77 4.70
N THR A 34 -10.60 6.48 3.50
CA THR A 34 -11.33 6.61 2.24
C THR A 34 -11.21 5.33 1.43
N ILE A 35 -12.31 4.93 0.79
CA ILE A 35 -12.36 3.87 -0.21
C ILE A 35 -12.67 4.51 -1.56
N LEU A 36 -11.90 4.13 -2.57
CA LEU A 36 -12.10 4.53 -3.96
C LEU A 36 -12.59 3.31 -4.75
N PRO A 37 -13.81 3.38 -5.34
CA PRO A 37 -14.39 2.25 -6.05
C PRO A 37 -13.65 1.96 -7.35
N GLY A 38 -13.32 0.68 -7.57
CA GLY A 38 -12.63 0.20 -8.76
C GLY A 38 -13.44 -0.80 -9.56
N SER A 39 -12.87 -1.24 -10.67
CA SER A 39 -13.42 -2.32 -11.51
C SER A 39 -12.41 -3.46 -11.71
N VAL A 40 -11.11 -3.17 -11.62
CA VAL A 40 -10.07 -4.20 -11.57
C VAL A 40 -10.10 -4.87 -10.21
N PRO A 41 -10.11 -6.21 -10.10
CA PRO A 41 -10.31 -6.96 -8.85
C PRO A 41 -9.08 -6.99 -7.93
N ILE A 42 -8.32 -5.89 -7.88
CA ILE A 42 -7.19 -5.68 -6.99
C ILE A 42 -7.54 -4.50 -6.08
N LEU A 43 -7.25 -4.65 -4.80
CA LEU A 43 -7.28 -3.54 -3.84
C LEU A 43 -5.87 -3.12 -3.48
N VAL A 44 -5.57 -1.84 -3.63
CA VAL A 44 -4.34 -1.23 -3.10
C VAL A 44 -4.66 -0.54 -1.77
N SER A 45 -4.20 -1.10 -0.65
CA SER A 45 -4.33 -0.50 0.68
C SER A 45 -3.10 0.32 1.06
N ALA A 46 -3.30 1.42 1.80
CA ALA A 46 -2.26 2.24 2.42
C ALA A 46 -2.71 2.68 3.82
N PRO A 47 -2.65 1.80 4.83
CA PRO A 47 -3.19 2.05 6.17
C PRO A 47 -2.40 3.10 6.96
N HIS A 48 -1.13 3.36 6.61
CA HIS A 48 -0.27 4.33 7.28
C HIS A 48 -0.01 5.60 6.46
N ALA A 49 -0.89 5.96 5.52
CA ALA A 49 -0.75 7.19 4.72
C ALA A 49 -0.74 8.48 5.57
N VAL A 50 -1.18 8.39 6.83
CA VAL A 50 -1.13 9.45 7.86
C VAL A 50 -0.65 8.82 9.18
N LYS A 51 -0.36 9.66 10.17
CA LYS A 51 0.03 9.22 11.51
C LYS A 51 -1.01 8.33 12.16
N HIS A 52 -0.57 7.39 12.99
CA HIS A 52 -1.44 6.38 13.60
C HIS A 52 -1.13 6.11 15.07
N ILE A 53 -2.13 5.67 15.84
CA ILE A 53 -2.03 5.50 17.30
C ILE A 53 -1.78 4.03 17.64
N ARG A 54 -0.85 3.77 18.58
CA ARG A 54 -0.61 2.44 19.18
C ARG A 54 -0.67 2.53 20.70
N LYS A 55 -1.11 1.45 21.34
CA LYS A 55 -1.17 1.36 22.80
C LYS A 55 0.24 1.52 23.37
N GLY A 56 0.38 2.36 24.38
CA GLY A 56 1.65 2.60 25.06
C GLY A 56 2.48 3.74 24.48
N ASN A 57 2.06 4.35 23.38
CA ASN A 57 2.67 5.56 22.87
C ASN A 57 1.94 6.81 23.37
N THR A 58 2.69 7.84 23.76
CA THR A 58 2.14 9.15 24.14
C THR A 58 1.82 10.01 22.92
N GLU A 59 2.56 9.82 21.83
CA GLU A 59 2.40 10.51 20.56
C GLU A 59 2.08 9.50 19.43
N PRO A 60 1.35 9.91 18.38
CA PRO A 60 1.15 9.09 17.19
C PRO A 60 2.49 8.64 16.57
N LYS A 61 2.50 7.44 15.99
CA LYS A 61 3.59 6.97 15.14
C LYS A 61 3.58 7.76 13.83
N GLU A 62 4.77 7.99 13.29
CA GLU A 62 4.93 8.60 11.98
C GLU A 62 4.28 7.75 10.88
N GLU A 63 3.85 8.45 9.85
CA GLU A 63 3.28 7.95 8.60
C GLU A 63 4.32 7.27 7.69
N ASP A 64 3.78 6.54 6.72
CA ASP A 64 4.50 6.02 5.58
C ASP A 64 4.28 6.97 4.38
N GLU A 65 5.06 8.07 4.32
CA GLU A 65 4.89 9.14 3.31
C GLU A 65 4.63 8.59 1.88
N TYR A 66 3.78 9.24 1.10
CA TYR A 66 3.45 8.89 -0.27
C TYR A 66 2.80 7.51 -0.52
N THR A 67 2.64 6.62 0.46
CA THR A 67 1.94 5.33 0.24
C THR A 67 0.48 5.53 -0.17
N GLY A 68 -0.22 6.45 0.50
CA GLY A 68 -1.56 6.87 0.11
C GLY A 68 -1.59 7.52 -1.28
N THR A 69 -0.59 8.32 -1.62
CA THR A 69 -0.46 8.92 -2.95
C THR A 69 -0.28 7.87 -4.04
N VAL A 70 0.60 6.88 -3.83
CA VAL A 70 0.78 5.74 -4.75
C VAL A 70 -0.54 5.00 -4.95
N ALA A 71 -1.26 4.65 -3.87
CA ALA A 71 -2.55 3.97 -3.98
C ALA A 71 -3.57 4.75 -4.82
N ARG A 72 -3.65 6.08 -4.64
CA ARG A 72 -4.56 6.94 -5.42
C ARG A 72 -4.15 7.06 -6.89
N LEU A 73 -2.86 7.14 -7.18
CA LEU A 73 -2.36 7.20 -8.56
C LEU A 73 -2.66 5.90 -9.30
N LEU A 74 -2.40 4.74 -8.67
CA LEU A 74 -2.70 3.43 -9.24
C LEU A 74 -4.20 3.26 -9.49
N HIS A 75 -5.05 3.69 -8.55
CA HIS A 75 -6.49 3.74 -8.77
C HIS A 75 -6.86 4.60 -9.99
N ALA A 76 -6.33 5.83 -10.07
CA ALA A 76 -6.65 6.76 -11.15
C ALA A 76 -6.19 6.27 -12.52
N SER A 77 -5.03 5.60 -12.60
CA SER A 77 -4.46 5.15 -13.88
C SER A 77 -4.91 3.74 -14.31
N MET A 78 -5.23 2.87 -13.35
CA MET A 78 -5.50 1.44 -13.62
C MET A 78 -6.94 1.03 -13.28
N GLY A 79 -7.73 1.85 -12.59
CA GLY A 79 -9.10 1.49 -12.22
C GLY A 79 -9.21 0.38 -11.16
N CYS A 80 -8.11 0.07 -10.45
CA CYS A 80 -8.13 -0.80 -9.27
C CYS A 80 -8.86 -0.14 -8.10
N TRP A 81 -9.30 -0.94 -7.13
CA TRP A 81 -9.80 -0.41 -5.87
C TRP A 81 -8.63 0.19 -5.08
N ALA A 82 -8.90 1.23 -4.30
CA ALA A 82 -7.91 1.74 -3.35
C ALA A 82 -8.56 2.07 -2.01
N MET A 83 -7.81 1.86 -0.93
CA MET A 83 -8.22 2.24 0.41
C MET A 83 -7.05 2.83 1.19
N HIS A 84 -7.21 4.00 1.80
CA HIS A 84 -6.13 4.63 2.55
C HIS A 84 -6.66 5.38 3.76
N ALA A 85 -5.83 5.52 4.79
CA ALA A 85 -6.15 6.37 5.93
C ALA A 85 -6.19 7.85 5.50
N THR A 86 -7.04 8.65 6.14
CA THR A 86 -7.23 10.09 5.85
C THR A 86 -7.10 10.99 7.07
N ALA A 87 -7.18 10.41 8.27
CA ALA A 87 -6.98 11.11 9.52
C ALA A 87 -6.38 10.15 10.56
N VAL A 88 -5.79 10.72 11.62
CA VAL A 88 -5.20 9.94 12.72
C VAL A 88 -6.26 9.08 13.41
N ASP A 89 -5.99 7.78 13.50
CA ASP A 89 -6.82 6.80 14.20
C ASP A 89 -5.95 5.65 14.73
N LEU A 90 -6.57 4.62 15.30
CA LEU A 90 -5.93 3.38 15.68
C LEU A 90 -5.21 2.75 14.50
N ASP A 91 -3.98 2.29 14.77
CA ASP A 91 -3.16 1.60 13.79
C ASP A 91 -3.81 0.27 13.32
N PRO A 92 -4.17 0.15 12.03
CA PRO A 92 -4.72 -1.08 11.47
C PRO A 92 -3.75 -2.27 11.51
N ASN A 93 -2.45 -2.04 11.63
CA ASN A 93 -1.43 -3.07 11.78
C ASN A 93 -1.10 -3.42 13.25
N PHE A 94 -1.79 -2.79 14.21
CA PHE A 94 -1.65 -3.10 15.64
C PHE A 94 -2.95 -3.60 16.26
N TYR A 95 -4.10 -3.13 15.78
CA TYR A 95 -5.43 -3.48 16.27
C TYR A 95 -6.23 -4.24 15.21
N ASP A 96 -7.02 -5.22 15.63
CA ASP A 96 -8.02 -5.88 14.78
C ASP A 96 -9.38 -5.18 14.85
N ASP A 97 -9.68 -4.55 15.98
CA ASP A 97 -10.89 -3.79 16.27
C ASP A 97 -10.71 -2.30 15.95
N CYS A 98 -10.56 -1.98 14.67
CA CYS A 98 -10.45 -0.60 14.21
C CYS A 98 -11.35 -0.33 12.99
N ALA A 99 -11.73 0.95 12.84
CA ALA A 99 -12.63 1.40 11.78
C ALA A 99 -12.11 1.04 10.38
N TYR A 100 -10.78 1.08 10.18
CA TYR A 100 -10.15 0.71 8.92
C TYR A 100 -10.40 -0.78 8.59
N LYS A 101 -10.13 -1.70 9.50
CA LYS A 101 -10.35 -3.14 9.25
C LYS A 101 -11.82 -3.50 9.16
N ASP A 102 -12.69 -2.81 9.90
CA ASP A 102 -14.13 -3.00 9.77
C ASP A 102 -14.62 -2.64 8.37
N ALA A 103 -14.15 -1.51 7.84
CA ALA A 103 -14.47 -1.09 6.47
C ALA A 103 -13.87 -2.02 5.41
N LEU A 104 -12.63 -2.47 5.60
CA LEU A 104 -11.96 -3.42 4.73
C LEU A 104 -12.73 -4.75 4.66
N ARG A 105 -13.15 -5.28 5.82
CA ARG A 105 -13.99 -6.48 5.91
C ARG A 105 -15.30 -6.32 5.15
N GLU A 106 -15.96 -5.18 5.29
CA GLU A 106 -17.23 -4.92 4.62
C GLU A 106 -17.09 -4.73 3.10
N LEU A 107 -15.98 -4.13 2.66
CA LEU A 107 -15.64 -4.00 1.24
C LEU A 107 -15.40 -5.38 0.61
N LEU A 108 -14.51 -6.16 1.21
CA LEU A 108 -14.05 -7.45 0.68
C LEU A 108 -15.14 -8.54 0.68
N LYS A 109 -16.20 -8.39 1.48
CA LYS A 109 -17.40 -9.26 1.40
C LYS A 109 -18.32 -8.92 0.23
N LYS A 110 -18.30 -7.68 -0.25
CA LYS A 110 -19.28 -7.16 -1.23
C LYS A 110 -18.73 -7.13 -2.64
N GLU A 111 -17.44 -6.87 -2.76
CA GLU A 111 -16.77 -6.62 -4.04
C GLU A 111 -15.89 -7.80 -4.43
N PRO A 112 -15.76 -8.11 -5.74
CA PRO A 112 -15.03 -9.27 -6.23
C PRO A 112 -13.50 -9.05 -6.24
N ILE A 113 -12.94 -8.59 -5.13
CA ILE A 113 -11.49 -8.37 -4.99
C ILE A 113 -10.80 -9.73 -4.81
N ARG A 114 -9.82 -10.03 -5.66
CA ARG A 114 -9.06 -11.29 -5.66
C ARG A 114 -7.67 -11.18 -5.03
N LEU A 115 -7.14 -9.97 -4.87
CA LEU A 115 -5.82 -9.71 -4.31
C LEU A 115 -5.79 -8.36 -3.60
N VAL A 116 -5.11 -8.29 -2.45
CA VAL A 116 -4.81 -7.04 -1.75
C VAL A 116 -3.31 -6.76 -1.77
N LEU A 117 -2.93 -5.57 -2.25
CA LEU A 117 -1.57 -5.03 -2.16
C LEU A 117 -1.53 -4.00 -1.03
N ASP A 118 -0.84 -4.34 0.05
CA ASP A 118 -0.82 -3.56 1.29
C ASP A 118 0.46 -2.74 1.40
N LEU A 119 0.38 -1.46 1.02
CA LEU A 119 1.52 -0.57 0.85
C LEU A 119 1.99 0.04 2.17
N HIS A 120 3.29 -0.05 2.39
CA HIS A 120 4.00 0.45 3.55
C HIS A 120 5.31 1.16 3.19
N GLY A 121 5.84 1.90 4.16
CA GLY A 121 7.02 2.72 4.00
C GLY A 121 8.23 2.20 4.77
N ALA A 122 9.28 1.82 4.04
CA ALA A 122 10.57 1.49 4.64
C ALA A 122 11.54 2.69 4.64
N ALA A 123 12.39 2.75 5.66
CA ALA A 123 13.44 3.76 5.77
C ALA A 123 14.49 3.64 4.65
N GLU A 124 15.07 4.77 4.24
CA GLU A 124 15.97 4.84 3.09
C GLU A 124 17.23 3.95 3.22
N TRP A 125 17.77 3.83 4.44
CA TRP A 125 19.00 3.07 4.73
C TRP A 125 18.84 1.54 4.63
N ARG A 126 17.63 1.03 4.42
CA ARG A 126 17.40 -0.42 4.23
C ARG A 126 18.10 -0.93 2.97
N ALA A 127 18.63 -2.15 3.04
CA ALA A 127 19.39 -2.75 1.94
C ALA A 127 18.52 -3.08 0.70
N PHE A 128 17.22 -3.33 0.90
CA PHE A 128 16.28 -3.62 -0.18
C PHE A 128 15.68 -2.35 -0.80
N ASN A 129 15.17 -2.50 -2.02
CA ASN A 129 14.29 -1.53 -2.66
C ASN A 129 12.84 -1.75 -2.22
N ILE A 130 12.39 -3.00 -2.25
CA ILE A 130 11.07 -3.44 -1.76
C ILE A 130 11.27 -4.75 -0.99
N ASP A 131 10.64 -4.89 0.17
CA ASP A 131 10.53 -6.16 0.91
C ASP A 131 9.06 -6.59 0.91
N LEU A 132 8.80 -7.78 0.39
CA LEU A 132 7.45 -8.33 0.22
C LEU A 132 7.13 -9.25 1.39
N GLY A 133 6.23 -8.83 2.27
CA GLY A 133 5.76 -9.62 3.39
C GLY A 133 4.59 -10.51 2.98
N THR A 134 4.73 -11.82 3.14
CA THR A 134 3.72 -12.81 2.70
C THR A 134 3.29 -13.76 3.81
N CYS A 135 3.60 -13.44 5.06
CA CYS A 135 3.46 -14.37 6.18
C CYS A 135 4.18 -15.70 5.89
N ARG A 136 5.38 -15.66 5.29
CA ARG A 136 6.11 -16.86 4.80
C ARG A 136 5.33 -17.71 3.80
N GLY A 137 4.57 -17.05 2.94
CA GLY A 137 3.71 -17.66 1.93
C GLY A 137 2.27 -17.89 2.36
N ASP A 138 1.98 -17.90 3.67
CA ASP A 138 0.63 -18.20 4.17
C ASP A 138 -0.41 -17.18 3.69
N SER A 139 -0.04 -15.90 3.52
CA SER A 139 -0.99 -14.87 3.11
C SER A 139 -1.37 -14.93 1.63
N LEU A 140 -0.71 -15.79 0.84
CA LEU A 140 -1.01 -15.99 -0.59
C LEU A 140 -2.11 -17.02 -0.82
N LEU A 141 -2.48 -17.83 0.18
CA LEU A 141 -3.54 -18.84 0.08
C LEU A 141 -3.35 -19.76 -1.14
N ASP A 142 -2.16 -20.35 -1.25
CA ASP A 142 -1.71 -21.21 -2.34
C ASP A 142 -1.64 -20.55 -3.73
N GLN A 143 -1.84 -19.23 -3.84
CA GLN A 143 -1.74 -18.46 -5.09
C GLN A 143 -0.37 -17.76 -5.19
N GLY A 144 0.69 -18.57 -5.21
CA GLY A 144 2.08 -18.11 -5.27
C GLY A 144 2.42 -17.30 -6.53
N GLU A 145 1.68 -17.51 -7.61
CA GLU A 145 1.84 -16.80 -8.88
C GLU A 145 1.69 -15.29 -8.73
N TYR A 146 0.84 -14.79 -7.81
CA TYR A 146 0.72 -13.35 -7.59
C TYR A 146 2.03 -12.72 -7.11
N LEU A 147 2.79 -13.44 -6.28
CA LEU A 147 4.08 -12.97 -5.80
C LEU A 147 5.11 -13.00 -6.93
N GLU A 148 5.15 -14.09 -7.70
CA GLU A 148 6.08 -14.25 -8.82
C GLU A 148 5.87 -13.17 -9.89
N ASP A 149 4.63 -12.96 -10.32
CA ASP A 149 4.27 -11.96 -11.32
C ASP A 149 4.55 -10.53 -10.84
N LEU A 150 4.33 -10.25 -9.55
CA LEU A 150 4.66 -8.95 -8.95
C LEU A 150 6.17 -8.71 -8.98
N ILE A 151 6.98 -9.69 -8.57
CA ILE A 151 8.44 -9.59 -8.59
C ILE A 151 8.93 -9.35 -10.01
N LEU A 152 8.44 -10.12 -10.99
CA LEU A 152 8.82 -9.97 -12.39
C LEU A 152 8.47 -8.58 -12.92
N SER A 153 7.24 -8.10 -12.68
CA SER A 153 6.80 -6.77 -13.11
C SER A 153 7.64 -5.64 -12.53
N LEU A 154 8.07 -5.76 -11.26
CA LEU A 154 8.95 -4.79 -10.62
C LEU A 154 10.38 -4.84 -11.21
N GLN A 155 10.91 -6.05 -11.44
CA GLN A 155 12.26 -6.26 -11.97
C GLN A 155 12.40 -5.80 -13.42
N ASP A 156 11.38 -6.03 -14.26
CA ASP A 156 11.35 -5.61 -15.66
C ASP A 156 11.40 -4.09 -15.82
N GLU A 157 10.85 -3.34 -14.87
CA GLU A 157 10.96 -1.88 -14.81
C GLU A 157 12.26 -1.38 -14.15
N GLY A 158 13.11 -2.30 -13.68
CA GLY A 158 14.45 -2.01 -13.16
C GLY A 158 14.58 -2.02 -11.63
N ILE A 159 13.58 -2.51 -10.89
CA ILE A 159 13.65 -2.65 -9.42
C ILE A 159 14.28 -4.01 -9.08
N GLN A 160 15.59 -4.02 -8.86
CA GLN A 160 16.35 -5.28 -8.74
C GLN A 160 16.40 -5.84 -7.31
N SER A 161 16.45 -4.99 -6.27
CA SER A 161 16.54 -5.46 -4.87
C SER A 161 15.16 -5.68 -4.24
N VAL A 162 14.41 -6.62 -4.81
CA VAL A 162 13.11 -7.08 -4.29
C VAL A 162 13.33 -8.32 -3.44
N PHE A 163 13.07 -8.20 -2.14
CA PHE A 163 13.22 -9.29 -1.17
C PHE A 163 11.84 -9.82 -0.77
N VAL A 164 11.81 -11.03 -0.22
CA VAL A 164 10.58 -11.67 0.28
C VAL A 164 10.82 -12.12 1.71
N ASP A 165 9.93 -11.72 2.62
CA ASP A 165 9.95 -12.07 4.04
C ASP A 165 11.32 -11.89 4.71
N SER A 166 12.05 -10.83 4.33
CA SER A 166 13.43 -10.64 4.79
C SER A 166 13.50 -9.93 6.14
N VAL A 167 12.98 -8.71 6.20
CA VAL A 167 12.92 -7.86 7.40
C VAL A 167 11.48 -7.74 7.89
N PHE A 168 10.55 -7.61 6.95
CA PHE A 168 9.14 -7.40 7.20
C PHE A 168 8.34 -8.56 6.61
N THR A 169 7.99 -9.53 7.46
CA THR A 169 7.31 -10.77 7.03
C THR A 169 5.78 -10.66 7.03
N ALA A 170 5.23 -9.56 7.53
CA ALA A 170 3.80 -9.38 7.82
C ALA A 170 3.18 -10.42 8.79
N GLU A 171 3.98 -11.27 9.46
CA GLU A 171 3.49 -12.35 10.33
C GLU A 171 2.95 -11.88 11.69
N ALA A 172 3.21 -10.63 12.08
CA ALA A 172 2.77 -10.12 13.37
C ALA A 172 1.24 -10.21 13.49
N GLN A 173 0.76 -10.54 14.69
CA GLN A 173 -0.66 -10.49 14.96
C GLN A 173 -1.18 -9.09 14.63
N SER A 174 -2.33 -9.04 13.97
CA SER A 174 -3.01 -7.80 13.57
C SER A 174 -2.41 -7.04 12.38
N THR A 175 -1.48 -7.56 11.57
CA THR A 175 -1.17 -6.86 10.30
C THR A 175 -2.38 -6.85 9.37
N VAL A 176 -2.49 -5.85 8.50
CA VAL A 176 -3.58 -5.80 7.50
C VAL A 176 -3.48 -6.98 6.55
N THR A 177 -2.29 -7.27 6.04
CA THR A 177 -2.01 -8.43 5.18
C THR A 177 -2.43 -9.76 5.81
N ARG A 178 -2.05 -10.03 7.07
CA ARG A 178 -2.45 -11.25 7.78
C ARG A 178 -3.95 -11.30 8.05
N PHE A 179 -4.54 -10.17 8.46
CA PHE A 179 -5.98 -10.08 8.69
C PHE A 179 -6.80 -10.40 7.44
N VAL A 180 -6.42 -9.85 6.29
CA VAL A 180 -7.10 -10.09 5.01
C VAL A 180 -7.03 -11.57 4.62
N SER A 181 -5.85 -12.16 4.67
CA SER A 181 -5.66 -13.55 4.30
C SER A 181 -6.30 -14.53 5.28
N GLU A 182 -5.96 -14.46 6.57
CA GLU A 182 -6.42 -15.43 7.57
C GLU A 182 -7.92 -15.30 7.91
N GLN A 183 -8.46 -14.07 7.98
CA GLN A 183 -9.85 -13.86 8.42
C GLN A 183 -10.83 -13.71 7.26
N LEU A 184 -10.39 -13.20 6.11
CA LEU A 184 -11.27 -12.90 4.98
C LEU A 184 -11.08 -13.85 3.80
N GLY A 185 -10.01 -14.66 3.80
CA GLY A 185 -9.79 -15.67 2.77
C GLY A 185 -9.43 -15.08 1.41
N ILE A 186 -8.78 -13.90 1.40
CA ILE A 186 -8.32 -13.24 0.18
C ILE A 186 -6.79 -13.14 0.20
N PRO A 187 -6.09 -13.51 -0.88
CA PRO A 187 -4.65 -13.33 -1.00
C PRO A 187 -4.23 -11.88 -0.73
N ALA A 188 -3.14 -11.72 0.02
CA ALA A 188 -2.59 -10.41 0.34
C ALA A 188 -1.07 -10.42 0.36
N VAL A 189 -0.46 -9.31 -0.07
CA VAL A 189 0.99 -9.09 -0.02
C VAL A 189 1.26 -7.73 0.60
N GLN A 190 2.11 -7.68 1.62
CA GLN A 190 2.63 -6.44 2.18
C GLN A 190 3.81 -5.95 1.32
N LEU A 191 3.80 -4.67 0.92
CA LEU A 191 4.89 -4.05 0.18
C LEU A 191 5.56 -2.98 1.04
N GLU A 192 6.73 -3.29 1.60
CA GLU A 192 7.54 -2.32 2.32
C GLU A 192 8.46 -1.59 1.34
N ILE A 193 8.05 -0.38 0.93
CA ILE A 193 8.69 0.37 -0.14
C ILE A 193 9.72 1.33 0.44
N ASN A 194 10.98 1.17 0.05
CA ASN A 194 12.06 2.06 0.48
C ASN A 194 11.77 3.51 0.07
N ARG A 195 11.96 4.46 1.01
CA ARG A 195 11.74 5.91 0.78
C ARG A 195 12.30 6.41 -0.56
N ARG A 196 13.49 5.94 -0.97
CA ARG A 196 14.13 6.35 -2.23
C ARG A 196 13.26 6.11 -3.48
N LEU A 197 12.38 5.11 -3.43
CA LEU A 197 11.48 4.76 -4.52
C LEU A 197 10.15 5.50 -4.46
N ARG A 198 9.68 5.89 -3.28
CA ARG A 198 8.33 6.44 -3.09
C ARG A 198 8.28 7.95 -2.90
N ASP A 199 9.43 8.63 -2.83
CA ASP A 199 9.53 10.09 -2.65
C ASP A 199 9.72 10.80 -4.02
N PRO A 200 8.63 11.27 -4.67
CA PRO A 200 8.72 11.93 -5.97
C PRO A 200 9.38 13.31 -5.93
N GLU A 201 9.46 13.96 -4.75
CA GLU A 201 10.10 15.26 -4.60
C GLU A 201 11.61 15.12 -4.75
N GLN A 202 12.18 14.14 -4.07
CA GLN A 202 13.62 13.91 -4.06
C GLN A 202 14.08 12.97 -5.18
N ASN A 203 13.23 12.04 -5.61
CA ASN A 203 13.60 10.93 -6.48
C ASN A 203 12.55 10.66 -7.58
N PRO A 204 12.20 11.63 -8.44
CA PRO A 204 11.12 11.49 -9.41
C PRO A 204 11.31 10.35 -10.42
N ALA A 205 12.55 10.05 -10.79
CA ALA A 205 12.86 8.94 -11.71
C ALA A 205 12.60 7.56 -11.06
N TYR A 206 13.02 7.38 -9.80
CA TYR A 206 12.76 6.15 -9.05
C TYR A 206 11.28 5.98 -8.72
N PHE A 207 10.59 7.07 -8.38
CA PHE A 207 9.14 7.09 -8.25
C PHE A 207 8.43 6.66 -9.53
N SER A 208 8.93 7.14 -10.68
CA SER A 208 8.38 6.77 -11.96
C SER A 208 8.51 5.26 -12.23
N VAL A 209 9.67 4.68 -11.89
CA VAL A 209 9.91 3.24 -12.02
C VAL A 209 8.99 2.44 -11.09
N LEU A 210 8.82 2.86 -9.83
CA LEU A 210 7.91 2.21 -8.88
C LEU A 210 6.47 2.12 -9.41
N ILE A 211 5.92 3.25 -9.84
CA ILE A 211 4.54 3.30 -10.33
C ILE A 211 4.40 2.44 -11.60
N LYS A 212 5.37 2.46 -12.52
CA LYS A 212 5.32 1.61 -13.72
C LYS A 212 5.32 0.13 -13.37
N GLY A 213 6.18 -0.31 -12.45
CA GLY A 213 6.24 -1.72 -12.06
C GLY A 213 4.91 -2.21 -11.47
N LEU A 214 4.30 -1.39 -10.60
CA LEU A 214 2.98 -1.69 -10.03
C LEU A 214 1.85 -1.61 -11.07
N GLN A 215 1.92 -0.67 -12.02
CA GLN A 215 0.96 -0.58 -13.13
C GLN A 215 1.04 -1.78 -14.07
N SER A 216 2.24 -2.25 -14.39
CA SER A 216 2.45 -3.44 -15.23
C SER A 216 1.84 -4.67 -14.55
N PHE A 217 2.13 -4.88 -13.26
CA PHE A 217 1.52 -5.97 -12.49
C PHE A 217 -0.01 -5.91 -12.48
N ILE A 218 -0.59 -4.74 -12.18
CA ILE A 218 -2.06 -4.59 -12.13
C ILE A 218 -2.69 -4.82 -13.51
N ARG A 219 -2.03 -4.40 -14.59
CA ARG A 219 -2.53 -4.56 -15.97
C ARG A 219 -2.60 -6.03 -16.38
N ASP A 220 -1.61 -6.82 -15.98
CA ASP A 220 -1.51 -8.22 -16.42
C ASP A 220 -2.48 -9.14 -15.66
N LEU A 221 -3.10 -8.62 -14.58
CA LEU A 221 -4.12 -9.30 -13.79
C LEU A 221 -5.57 -8.89 -14.12
N ASP A 222 -5.80 -7.81 -14.88
CA ASP A 222 -7.15 -7.42 -15.33
C ASP A 222 -7.72 -8.42 -16.35
#